data_AF-A0A948FA56-F1
#
_entry.id   AF-A0A948FA56-F1
#
_cell.length_a   1.000
_cell.length_b   1.000
_cell.length_c   1.000
_cell.angle_alpha   90.00
_cell.angle_beta   90.00
_cell.angle_gamma   90.00
#
_symmetry.space_group_name_H-M   'P 1'
#
loop_
_entity.id
_entity.type
_entity.pdbx_description
1 polymer ?
#
loop_
_entity_poly.entity_id
_entity_poly.type
_entity_poly.pdbx_seq_one_letter_code
_entity_poly.pdbx_strand_id
1 'polypeptide(L)'
;MTQQLEIKKEIPGLYRIIPLVPFRRTPNVYFDIVPMQAIPGINAIDRVIHEKGAVSPGPVGDIPRPWYMHPHQDDNLMVLHGIRHVDIYTKKHGKIESFVVSANRIEKDDRILFDGPAMLVWPRGVFHRIRSAEGGSASLNFAVHYEGFDIKTNFNIYNLDTETGKFKTLREGYRDQLNYISKKSTEE
;
A
#
# COMPACT_ATOMS: atom_id res chain seq x y z
N MET A 1 17.16 9.79 21.58
CA MET A 1 17.41 10.65 20.41
C MET A 1 16.22 10.52 19.49
N THR A 2 15.41 11.56 19.35
CA THR A 2 14.32 11.54 18.35
C THR A 2 14.98 11.78 17.00
N GLN A 3 15.18 10.75 16.19
CA GLN A 3 15.62 10.94 14.82
C GLN A 3 14.53 11.71 14.06
N GLN A 4 14.93 12.77 13.36
CA GLN A 4 14.04 13.50 12.46
C GLN A 4 13.52 12.56 11.38
N LEU A 5 12.22 12.66 11.04
CA LEU A 5 11.64 11.86 9.97
C LEU A 5 12.35 12.18 8.65
N GLU A 6 12.94 11.17 8.03
CA GLU A 6 13.53 11.29 6.71
C GLU A 6 12.55 10.86 5.62
N ILE A 7 12.38 11.71 4.61
CA ILE A 7 11.60 11.41 3.40
C ILE A 7 12.56 11.49 2.22
N LYS A 8 12.79 10.38 1.52
CA LYS A 8 13.74 10.35 0.38
C LYS A 8 13.15 10.90 -0.90
N LYS A 9 11.86 10.65 -1.12
CA LYS A 9 11.12 11.13 -2.27
C LYS A 9 9.66 11.28 -1.92
N GLU A 10 9.04 12.32 -2.44
CA GLU A 10 7.63 12.60 -2.22
C GLU A 10 7.01 13.27 -3.44
N ILE A 11 5.76 12.92 -3.69
CA ILE A 11 4.80 13.76 -4.41
C ILE A 11 3.65 14.01 -3.44
N PRO A 12 3.46 15.25 -2.94
CA PRO A 12 2.48 15.55 -1.91
C PRO A 12 1.07 15.11 -2.31
N GLY A 13 0.41 14.34 -1.42
CA GLY A 13 -0.93 13.80 -1.66
C GLY A 13 -0.98 12.60 -2.61
N LEU A 14 0.16 12.01 -2.98
CA LEU A 14 0.23 10.80 -3.81
C LEU A 14 1.09 9.71 -3.18
N TYR A 15 2.35 10.00 -2.89
CA TYR A 15 3.22 9.03 -2.21
C TYR A 15 4.41 9.68 -1.52
N ARG A 16 5.00 8.93 -0.61
CA ARG A 16 6.32 9.19 -0.03
C ARG A 16 7.11 7.90 0.14
N ILE A 17 8.43 7.99 0.03
CA ILE A 17 9.37 6.92 0.33
C ILE A 17 10.07 7.26 1.65
N ILE A 18 9.91 6.37 2.63
CA ILE A 18 10.44 6.55 3.98
C ILE A 18 11.42 5.42 4.27
N PRO A 19 12.72 5.70 4.40
CA PRO A 19 13.71 4.72 4.83
C PRO A 19 13.38 4.16 6.20
N LEU A 20 13.71 2.88 6.40
CA LEU A 20 13.87 2.38 7.75
C LEU A 20 15.21 2.86 8.31
N VAL A 21 15.31 2.91 9.63
CA VAL A 21 16.51 3.35 10.34
C VAL A 21 17.43 2.15 10.55
N PRO A 22 18.65 2.14 9.97
CA PRO A 22 19.62 1.09 10.25
C PRO A 22 19.96 1.07 11.74
N PHE A 23 19.73 -0.07 12.40
CA PHE A 23 20.07 -0.25 13.81
C PHE A 23 21.32 -1.10 14.00
N ARG A 24 21.40 -2.24 13.30
CA ARG A 24 22.58 -3.10 13.31
C ARG A 24 22.78 -3.80 11.96
N ARG A 25 24.04 -3.97 11.59
CA ARG A 25 24.48 -4.80 10.46
C ARG A 25 25.56 -5.75 10.96
N THR A 26 25.37 -7.05 10.75
CA THR A 26 26.41 -8.08 10.94
C THR A 26 26.41 -8.99 9.72
N PRO A 27 27.41 -9.89 9.56
CA PRO A 27 27.35 -10.90 8.51
C PRO A 27 25.99 -11.62 8.54
N ASN A 28 25.28 -11.58 7.41
CA ASN A 28 23.97 -12.21 7.19
C ASN A 28 22.79 -11.69 8.03
N VAL A 29 22.92 -10.57 8.76
CA VAL A 29 21.80 -10.00 9.55
C VAL A 29 21.67 -8.50 9.33
N TYR A 30 20.46 -8.13 8.89
CA TYR A 30 20.01 -6.74 8.75
C TYR A 30 18.98 -6.49 9.86
N PHE A 31 19.28 -5.53 10.73
CA PHE A 31 18.36 -5.08 11.76
C PHE A 31 18.04 -3.61 11.51
N ASP A 32 16.81 -3.35 11.14
CA ASP A 32 16.24 -2.04 10.86
C ASP A 32 15.11 -1.71 11.83
N ILE A 33 14.98 -0.43 12.16
CA ILE A 33 13.89 0.11 12.97
C ILE A 33 12.91 0.81 12.04
N VAL A 34 11.62 0.49 12.18
CA VAL A 34 10.55 1.25 11.54
C VAL A 34 10.46 2.62 12.23
N PRO A 35 10.58 3.75 11.51
CA PRO A 35 10.52 5.07 12.11
C PRO A 35 9.08 5.38 12.53
N MET A 36 8.75 5.11 13.80
CA MET A 36 7.39 5.27 14.33
C MET A 36 6.82 6.68 14.14
N GLN A 37 7.67 7.71 14.13
CA GLN A 37 7.27 9.09 13.83
C GLN A 37 6.72 9.28 12.40
N ALA A 38 6.97 8.35 11.49
CA ALA A 38 6.37 8.33 10.16
C ALA A 38 4.91 7.90 10.19
N ILE A 39 4.50 7.11 11.19
CA ILE A 39 3.19 6.47 11.28
C ILE A 39 2.51 6.99 12.55
N PRO A 40 1.72 8.08 12.46
CA PRO A 40 1.21 8.79 13.64
C PRO A 40 0.32 7.93 14.55
N GLY A 41 -0.22 6.83 14.04
CA GLY A 41 -0.87 5.77 14.79
C GLY A 41 -1.04 4.53 13.91
N ILE A 42 -1.10 3.33 14.50
CA ILE A 42 -1.35 2.08 13.77
C ILE A 42 -2.70 1.53 14.23
N ASN A 43 -3.68 1.53 13.34
CA ASN A 43 -5.01 1.01 13.64
C ASN A 43 -5.17 -0.45 13.19
N ALA A 44 -4.44 -0.86 12.15
CA ALA A 44 -4.36 -2.24 11.70
C ALA A 44 -2.99 -2.55 11.10
N ILE A 45 -2.62 -3.84 11.14
CA ILE A 45 -1.42 -4.37 10.49
C ILE A 45 -1.85 -5.57 9.65
N ASP A 46 -1.68 -5.46 8.34
CA ASP A 46 -2.03 -6.53 7.42
C ASP A 46 -0.78 -7.29 7.01
N ARG A 47 -0.80 -8.60 7.19
CA ARG A 47 0.16 -9.50 6.53
C ARG A 47 -0.40 -9.90 5.17
N VAL A 48 0.32 -9.55 4.11
CA VAL A 48 -0.10 -9.87 2.74
C VAL A 48 0.92 -10.79 2.09
N ILE A 49 0.47 -11.97 1.69
CA ILE A 49 1.24 -12.92 0.89
C ILE A 49 0.62 -12.98 -0.50
N HIS A 50 1.40 -12.65 -1.51
CA HIS A 50 1.03 -12.85 -2.90
C HIS A 50 1.82 -14.04 -3.45
N GLU A 51 1.09 -15.03 -3.96
CA GLU A 51 1.69 -16.09 -4.77
C GLU A 51 2.17 -15.54 -6.13
N LYS A 52 2.70 -16.43 -6.96
CA LYS A 52 3.26 -16.12 -8.29
C LYS A 52 2.27 -15.30 -9.12
N GLY A 53 2.69 -14.09 -9.54
CA GLY A 53 1.94 -13.25 -10.48
C GLY A 53 0.58 -12.74 -9.96
N ALA A 54 0.28 -12.90 -8.67
CA ALA A 54 -0.99 -12.48 -8.09
C ALA A 54 -1.24 -10.98 -8.28
N VAL A 55 -2.48 -10.64 -8.60
CA VAL A 55 -2.97 -9.26 -8.79
C VAL A 55 -3.95 -8.89 -7.70
N SER A 56 -3.81 -7.68 -7.16
CA SER A 56 -4.64 -7.15 -6.08
C SER A 56 -4.99 -5.69 -6.38
N PRO A 57 -6.26 -5.34 -6.64
CA PRO A 57 -7.42 -6.23 -6.62
C PRO A 57 -7.40 -7.29 -7.71
N GLY A 58 -8.10 -8.40 -7.44
CA GLY A 58 -8.41 -9.40 -8.45
C GLY A 58 -9.39 -8.86 -9.50
N PRO A 59 -9.52 -9.54 -10.66
CA PRO A 59 -10.48 -9.18 -11.70
C PRO A 59 -11.92 -9.11 -11.16
N VAL A 60 -12.71 -8.16 -11.67
CA VAL A 60 -14.15 -8.04 -11.37
C VAL A 60 -14.93 -7.87 -12.67
N GLY A 61 -15.74 -8.87 -13.02
CA GLY A 61 -16.43 -8.91 -14.32
C GLY A 61 -15.42 -8.81 -15.46
N ASP A 62 -15.69 -7.92 -16.42
CA ASP A 62 -14.81 -7.67 -17.59
C ASP A 62 -13.62 -6.74 -17.29
N ILE A 63 -13.42 -6.32 -16.04
CA ILE A 63 -12.31 -5.45 -15.65
C ILE A 63 -11.16 -6.30 -15.08
N PRO A 64 -10.07 -6.54 -15.85
CA PRO A 64 -9.01 -7.47 -15.44
C PRO A 64 -8.06 -6.88 -14.39
N ARG A 65 -7.90 -5.56 -14.36
CA ARG A 65 -6.94 -4.84 -13.50
C ARG A 65 -7.62 -3.64 -12.82
N PRO A 66 -8.59 -3.88 -11.93
CA PRO A 66 -9.28 -2.79 -11.23
C PRO A 66 -8.38 -2.12 -10.19
N TRP A 67 -8.94 -1.19 -9.44
CA TRP A 67 -8.22 -0.39 -8.43
C TRP A 67 -8.87 -0.50 -7.06
N TYR A 68 -8.05 -0.52 -6.01
CA TYR A 68 -8.49 -0.20 -4.65
C TYR A 68 -8.36 1.30 -4.40
N MET A 69 -9.13 1.84 -3.46
CA MET A 69 -8.93 3.17 -2.88
C MET A 69 -9.55 3.20 -1.49
N HIS A 70 -8.81 3.83 -0.56
CA HIS A 70 -9.27 4.04 0.81
C HIS A 70 -9.61 5.53 1.05
N PRO A 71 -10.87 5.90 1.32
CA PRO A 71 -11.23 7.30 1.61
C PRO A 71 -10.73 7.80 2.97
N HIS A 72 -10.54 6.92 3.95
CA HIS A 72 -10.24 7.27 5.34
C HIS A 72 -9.05 6.48 5.93
N GLN A 73 -8.18 5.93 5.10
CA GLN A 73 -6.99 5.20 5.53
C GLN A 73 -5.77 5.56 4.68
N ASP A 74 -4.63 5.77 5.36
CA ASP A 74 -3.32 5.79 4.72
C ASP A 74 -2.67 4.41 4.87
N ASP A 75 -1.90 4.00 3.86
CA ASP A 75 -1.19 2.72 3.83
C ASP A 75 0.32 2.94 3.83
N ASN A 76 1.02 2.19 4.68
CA ASN A 76 2.47 2.20 4.77
C ASN A 76 2.98 0.80 4.44
N LEU A 77 3.24 0.55 3.16
CA LEU A 77 3.65 -0.75 2.63
C LEU A 77 5.14 -0.99 2.88
N MET A 78 5.46 -2.11 3.52
CA MET A 78 6.81 -2.63 3.70
C MET A 78 6.93 -4.01 3.09
N VAL A 79 7.74 -4.16 2.04
CA VAL A 79 8.00 -5.46 1.43
C VAL A 79 9.07 -6.19 2.25
N LEU A 80 8.84 -7.47 2.53
CA LEU A 80 9.74 -8.32 3.30
C LEU A 80 10.42 -9.38 2.41
N HIS A 81 9.76 -9.80 1.35
CA HIS A 81 10.26 -10.80 0.42
C HIS A 81 9.70 -10.59 -0.99
N GLY A 82 10.50 -10.93 -2.00
CA GLY A 82 10.11 -10.87 -3.40
C GLY A 82 9.97 -9.45 -3.92
N ILE A 83 9.22 -9.32 -5.02
CA ILE A 83 9.06 -8.06 -5.76
C ILE A 83 7.56 -7.78 -5.95
N ARG A 84 7.16 -6.54 -5.69
CA ARG A 84 5.82 -6.00 -5.97
C ARG A 84 5.93 -4.88 -7.00
N HIS A 85 5.10 -4.97 -8.03
CA HIS A 85 4.82 -3.87 -8.94
C HIS A 85 3.61 -3.11 -8.40
N VAL A 86 3.79 -1.85 -8.05
CA VAL A 86 2.75 -1.01 -7.42
C VAL A 86 2.43 0.14 -8.34
N ASP A 87 1.17 0.22 -8.78
CA ASP A 87 0.66 1.39 -9.50
C ASP A 87 -0.13 2.25 -8.51
N ILE A 88 0.09 3.56 -8.54
CA ILE A 88 -0.70 4.53 -7.78
C ILE A 88 -1.18 5.68 -8.66
N TYR A 89 -2.33 6.25 -8.34
CA TYR A 89 -2.94 7.34 -9.10
C TYR A 89 -3.80 8.24 -8.22
N THR A 90 -3.79 9.54 -8.53
CA THR A 90 -4.84 10.48 -8.15
C THR A 90 -5.21 11.35 -9.33
N LYS A 91 -6.47 11.81 -9.39
CA LYS A 91 -6.91 12.76 -10.42
C LYS A 91 -6.10 14.07 -10.39
N LYS A 92 -5.71 14.53 -9.19
CA LYS A 92 -4.90 15.74 -9.01
C LYS A 92 -3.52 15.60 -9.66
N HIS A 93 -2.91 14.42 -9.56
CA HIS A 93 -1.63 14.13 -10.20
C HIS A 93 -1.77 13.86 -11.70
N GLY A 94 -2.87 13.23 -12.11
CA GLY A 94 -3.25 13.08 -13.52
C GLY A 94 -2.46 12.05 -14.31
N LYS A 95 -1.59 11.27 -13.65
CA LYS A 95 -0.87 10.14 -14.27
C LYS A 95 -0.64 9.01 -13.27
N ILE A 96 -0.45 7.80 -13.78
CA ILE A 96 -0.06 6.65 -12.96
C ILE A 96 1.43 6.79 -12.63
N GLU A 97 1.79 6.60 -11.36
CA GLU A 97 3.17 6.33 -10.96
C GLU A 97 3.32 4.83 -10.68
N SER A 98 4.26 4.18 -11.37
CA SER A 98 4.51 2.74 -11.25
C SER A 98 5.86 2.48 -10.58
N PHE A 99 5.86 1.64 -9.56
CA PHE A 99 7.04 1.31 -8.76
C PHE A 99 7.36 -0.18 -8.85
N VAL A 100 8.64 -0.51 -8.78
CA VAL A 100 9.13 -1.84 -8.45
C VAL A 100 9.67 -1.78 -7.02
N VAL A 101 9.07 -2.55 -6.12
CA VAL A 101 9.32 -2.51 -4.68
C VAL A 101 9.78 -3.88 -4.21
N SER A 102 10.97 -3.94 -3.61
CA SER A 102 11.51 -5.11 -2.94
C SER A 102 11.85 -4.77 -1.49
N ALA A 103 12.37 -5.76 -0.73
CA ALA A 103 12.73 -5.54 0.67
C ALA A 103 13.83 -4.49 0.88
N ASN A 104 14.70 -4.27 -0.11
CA ASN A 104 15.86 -3.38 0.02
C ASN A 104 16.01 -2.42 -1.17
N ARG A 105 14.96 -2.19 -1.97
CA ARG A 105 15.06 -1.32 -3.15
C ARG A 105 13.70 -0.84 -3.60
N ILE A 106 13.62 0.44 -3.97
CA ILE A 106 12.45 1.03 -4.65
C ILE A 106 12.92 1.70 -5.94
N GLU A 107 12.29 1.30 -7.04
CA GLU A 107 12.60 1.77 -8.38
C GLU A 107 11.37 2.34 -9.07
N LYS A 108 11.60 3.23 -10.03
CA LYS A 108 10.59 3.85 -10.88
C LYS A 108 11.24 4.34 -12.16
N ASP A 109 10.59 4.13 -13.30
CA ASP A 109 11.08 4.54 -14.63
C ASP A 109 12.53 4.08 -14.89
N ASP A 110 12.83 2.81 -14.58
CA ASP A 110 14.16 2.19 -14.66
C ASP A 110 15.28 2.87 -13.85
N ARG A 111 14.89 3.70 -12.87
CA ARG A 111 15.80 4.39 -11.95
C ARG A 111 15.58 3.93 -10.52
N ILE A 112 16.68 3.80 -9.79
CA ILE A 112 16.65 3.58 -8.35
C ILE A 112 16.24 4.89 -7.68
N LEU A 113 15.08 4.90 -7.04
CA LEU A 113 14.66 6.02 -6.19
C LEU A 113 15.28 5.89 -4.79
N PHE A 114 15.44 4.67 -4.31
CA PHE A 114 16.10 4.38 -3.04
C PHE A 114 16.70 2.97 -3.03
N ASP A 115 17.93 2.85 -2.54
CA ASP A 115 18.68 1.60 -2.38
C ASP A 115 18.86 1.33 -0.88
N GLY A 116 17.97 0.52 -0.32
CA GLY A 116 17.87 0.24 1.11
C GLY A 116 16.45 -0.13 1.55
N PRO A 117 16.28 -0.57 2.81
CA PRO A 117 14.97 -0.91 3.36
C PRO A 117 14.12 0.34 3.52
N ALA A 118 12.91 0.34 2.95
CA ALA A 118 11.99 1.48 3.00
C ALA A 118 10.53 1.04 2.98
N MET A 119 9.67 1.94 3.45
CA MET A 119 8.24 1.90 3.20
C MET A 119 7.90 2.73 1.96
N LEU A 120 7.05 2.19 1.09
CA LEU A 120 6.30 2.97 0.11
C LEU A 120 4.96 3.33 0.74
N VAL A 121 4.69 4.62 0.89
CA VAL A 121 3.50 5.11 1.59
C VAL A 121 2.62 5.88 0.63
N TRP A 122 1.32 5.65 0.66
CA TRP A 122 0.33 6.50 -0.02
C TRP A 122 -0.78 6.91 0.96
N PRO A 123 -1.20 8.19 0.92
CA PRO A 123 -2.31 8.65 1.74
C PRO A 123 -3.66 8.16 1.20
N ARG A 124 -4.71 8.38 2.01
CA ARG A 124 -6.10 8.18 1.62
C ARG A 124 -6.46 8.91 0.31
N GLY A 125 -7.41 8.36 -0.41
CA GLY A 125 -7.87 8.88 -1.71
C GLY A 125 -6.95 8.52 -2.89
N VAL A 126 -5.85 7.82 -2.64
CA VAL A 126 -4.97 7.31 -3.70
C VAL A 126 -5.52 5.98 -4.20
N PHE A 127 -5.79 5.93 -5.50
CA PHE A 127 -6.07 4.68 -6.18
C PHE A 127 -4.79 3.89 -6.28
N HIS A 128 -4.83 2.61 -5.92
CA HIS A 128 -3.67 1.74 -5.99
C HIS A 128 -4.04 0.34 -6.44
N ARG A 129 -3.09 -0.34 -7.08
CA ARG A 129 -3.18 -1.75 -7.42
C ARG A 129 -1.79 -2.35 -7.46
N ILE A 130 -1.71 -3.63 -7.18
CA ILE A 130 -0.44 -4.34 -6.99
C ILE A 130 -0.43 -5.59 -7.85
N ARG A 131 0.77 -5.97 -8.32
CA ARG A 131 1.06 -7.30 -8.87
C ARG A 131 2.35 -7.83 -8.26
N SER A 132 2.39 -9.08 -7.81
CA SER A 132 3.67 -9.72 -7.48
C SER A 132 4.42 -10.16 -8.73
N ALA A 133 5.75 -10.22 -8.65
CA ALA A 133 6.56 -10.87 -9.69
C ALA A 133 6.36 -12.40 -9.67
N GLU A 134 7.05 -13.10 -10.58
CA GLU A 134 6.97 -14.56 -10.73
C GLU A 134 7.34 -15.33 -9.45
N GLY A 135 8.24 -14.78 -8.62
CA GLY A 135 8.64 -15.36 -7.34
C GLY A 135 7.67 -15.09 -6.17
N GLY A 136 6.53 -14.45 -6.43
CA GLY A 136 5.61 -14.00 -5.40
C GLY A 136 6.18 -12.85 -4.56
N SER A 137 5.50 -12.51 -3.46
CA SER A 137 6.00 -11.54 -2.48
C SER A 137 5.33 -11.68 -1.12
N ALA A 138 6.01 -11.19 -0.08
CA ALA A 138 5.44 -11.00 1.25
C ALA A 138 5.64 -9.55 1.69
N SER A 139 4.61 -8.97 2.33
CA SER A 139 4.67 -7.60 2.84
C SER A 139 3.84 -7.44 4.12
N LEU A 140 4.16 -6.37 4.86
CA LEU A 140 3.30 -5.80 5.86
C LEU A 140 2.74 -4.47 5.35
N ASN A 141 1.47 -4.20 5.66
CA ASN A 141 0.89 -2.88 5.53
C ASN A 141 0.51 -2.36 6.91
N PHE A 142 0.99 -1.17 7.28
CA PHE A 142 0.56 -0.48 8.48
C PHE A 142 -0.50 0.56 8.11
N ALA A 143 -1.74 0.31 8.54
CA ALA A 143 -2.88 1.16 8.23
C ALA A 143 -3.07 2.24 9.30
N VAL A 144 -3.24 3.48 8.86
CA VAL A 144 -3.61 4.62 9.72
C VAL A 144 -5.02 5.04 9.36
N HIS A 145 -5.96 4.89 10.27
CA HIS A 145 -7.35 5.29 10.06
C HIS A 145 -7.57 6.73 10.50
N TYR A 146 -8.50 7.38 9.82
CA TYR A 146 -8.90 8.74 10.11
C TYR A 146 -10.40 8.83 10.34
N GLU A 147 -10.85 10.02 10.77
CA GLU A 147 -12.25 10.31 10.95
C GLU A 147 -13.07 9.96 9.68
N GLY A 148 -14.20 9.29 9.89
CA GLY A 148 -15.05 8.75 8.83
C GLY A 148 -14.75 7.30 8.42
N PHE A 149 -13.74 6.66 9.01
CA PHE A 149 -13.46 5.24 8.73
C PHE A 149 -14.65 4.34 9.07
N ASP A 150 -15.12 3.59 8.07
CA ASP A 150 -16.06 2.48 8.21
C ASP A 150 -15.56 1.31 7.35
N ILE A 151 -15.45 0.12 7.94
CA ILE A 151 -14.99 -1.08 7.26
C ILE A 151 -15.84 -1.44 6.03
N LYS A 152 -17.12 -1.04 6.00
CA LYS A 152 -18.04 -1.29 4.89
C LYS A 152 -17.75 -0.42 3.66
N THR A 153 -17.18 0.76 3.85
CA THR A 153 -17.04 1.77 2.78
C THR A 153 -15.60 2.16 2.51
N ASN A 154 -14.70 1.89 3.46
CA ASN A 154 -13.30 2.32 3.38
C ASN A 154 -12.47 1.47 2.41
N PHE A 155 -12.96 0.33 1.95
CA PHE A 155 -12.23 -0.52 1.01
C PHE A 155 -13.19 -1.00 -0.06
N ASN A 156 -13.12 -0.41 -1.24
CA ASN A 156 -13.95 -0.76 -2.39
C ASN A 156 -13.08 -0.98 -3.62
N ILE A 157 -13.65 -1.69 -4.59
CA ILE A 157 -13.01 -1.97 -5.88
C ILE A 157 -13.63 -1.07 -6.93
N TYR A 158 -12.78 -0.40 -7.71
CA TYR A 158 -13.18 0.62 -8.65
C TYR A 158 -12.73 0.31 -10.08
N ASN A 159 -13.58 0.68 -11.04
CA ASN A 159 -13.17 0.93 -12.41
C ASN A 159 -12.84 2.41 -12.52
N LEU A 160 -11.56 2.70 -12.72
CA LEU A 160 -11.02 4.04 -12.84
C LEU A 160 -10.55 4.24 -14.28
N ASP A 161 -11.04 5.30 -14.89
CA ASP A 161 -10.49 5.88 -16.12
C ASP A 161 -9.37 6.84 -15.71
N THR A 162 -8.13 6.49 -16.05
CA THR A 162 -6.93 7.26 -15.70
C THR A 162 -6.67 8.45 -16.62
N GLU A 163 -7.40 8.58 -17.73
CA GLU A 163 -7.33 9.77 -18.60
C GLU A 163 -8.21 10.89 -18.06
N THR A 164 -9.41 10.54 -17.58
CA THR A 164 -10.38 11.54 -17.05
C THR A 164 -10.39 11.66 -15.53
N GLY A 165 -9.87 10.65 -14.83
CA GLY A 165 -9.98 10.49 -13.38
C GLY A 165 -11.39 10.16 -12.89
N LYS A 166 -12.33 9.86 -13.79
CA LYS A 166 -13.66 9.39 -13.40
C LYS A 166 -13.59 7.93 -12.97
N PHE A 167 -14.36 7.55 -11.98
CA PHE A 167 -14.42 6.18 -11.51
C PHE A 167 -15.83 5.78 -11.11
N LYS A 168 -16.08 4.47 -11.12
CA LYS A 168 -17.29 3.85 -10.57
C LYS A 168 -16.91 2.69 -9.67
N THR A 169 -17.66 2.50 -8.60
CA THR A 169 -17.54 1.31 -7.76
C THR A 169 -17.99 0.09 -8.56
N LEU A 170 -17.14 -0.92 -8.63
CA LEU A 170 -17.43 -2.23 -9.23
C LEU A 170 -17.96 -3.21 -8.19
N ARG A 171 -17.38 -3.19 -6.99
CA ARG A 171 -17.70 -4.12 -5.92
C ARG A 171 -17.41 -3.48 -4.57
N GLU A 172 -18.30 -3.75 -3.63
CA GLU A 172 -18.11 -3.40 -2.23
C GLU A 172 -17.03 -4.29 -1.62
N GLY A 173 -15.91 -3.73 -1.19
CA GLY A 173 -14.75 -4.55 -0.80
C GLY A 173 -14.89 -5.21 0.57
N TYR A 174 -15.84 -4.76 1.41
CA TYR A 174 -16.16 -5.47 2.66
C TYR A 174 -16.64 -6.91 2.41
N ARG A 175 -17.20 -7.19 1.23
CA ARG A 175 -17.63 -8.53 0.83
C ARG A 175 -16.48 -9.51 0.67
N ASP A 176 -15.25 -9.00 0.55
CA ASP A 176 -14.04 -9.80 0.41
C ASP A 176 -13.35 -10.03 1.77
N GLN A 177 -13.90 -9.48 2.86
CA GLN A 177 -13.37 -9.63 4.21
C GLN A 177 -14.08 -10.77 4.94
N LEU A 178 -13.37 -11.86 5.16
CA LEU A 178 -13.88 -13.02 5.90
C LEU A 178 -14.11 -12.63 7.38
N ASN A 179 -15.36 -12.75 7.85
CA ASN A 179 -15.76 -12.76 9.26
C ASN A 179 -15.54 -11.50 10.13
N TYR A 180 -15.28 -10.31 9.58
CA TYR A 180 -15.30 -9.08 10.42
C TYR A 180 -16.72 -8.64 10.81
N ILE A 181 -17.73 -9.06 10.04
CA ILE A 181 -19.13 -8.64 10.24
C ILE A 181 -19.89 -9.56 11.21
N SER A 182 -19.46 -10.81 11.42
CA SER A 182 -20.21 -11.78 12.23
C SER A 182 -20.05 -11.63 13.75
N LYS A 183 -19.21 -10.69 14.24
CA LYS A 183 -18.96 -10.50 15.68
C LYS A 183 -19.61 -9.27 16.31
N LYS A 184 -20.21 -8.36 15.53
CA LYS A 184 -20.93 -7.19 16.07
C LYS A 184 -22.44 -7.36 16.16
N SER A 185 -22.98 -8.48 15.67
CA SER A 185 -24.42 -8.77 15.68
C SER A 185 -24.85 -9.72 16.81
N THR A 186 -24.00 -9.93 17.84
CA THR A 186 -24.30 -10.78 19.00
C THR A 186 -24.11 -10.06 20.34
N GLU A 187 -24.04 -8.73 20.33
CA GLU A 187 -24.13 -7.92 21.54
C GLU A 187 -25.40 -7.06 21.44
N GLU A 188 -26.55 -7.70 21.68
CA GLU A 188 -27.81 -7.08 22.12
C GLU A 188 -28.22 -7.73 23.45
#